data_AF-A0A7S2AC00-F1
#
_entry.id   AF-A0A7S2AC00-F1
#
_cell.length_a   1.000
_cell.length_b   1.000
_cell.length_c   1.000
_cell.angle_alpha   90.00
_cell.angle_beta   90.00
_cell.angle_gamma   90.00
#
_symmetry.space_group_name_H-M   'P 1'
#
loop_
_entity.id
_entity.type
_entity.pdbx_description
1 polymer ?
#
loop_
_entity_poly.entity_id
_entity_poly.type
_entity_poly.pdbx_seq_one_letter_code
_entity_poly.pdbx_strand_id
1 'polypeptide(L)'
;QDSMTTSVKLYVSPISNLFQAVSKLLREPHGCFEQTSATTYPLVMAQQFFIANPTFPRAGQLMKEAEALLKKGYEKLVGFESETRGYEWFGGSPGHEALSAYGLLQFIEMKKVLPDLVDSEMIK
;
A
#
# COMPACT_ATOMS: atom_id res chain seq x y z
N GLN A 1 -0.29 9.34 -36.10
CA GLN A 1 -1.65 9.79 -35.70
C GLN A 1 -1.77 9.47 -34.23
N ASP A 2 -1.52 10.44 -33.37
CA ASP A 2 -1.64 10.26 -31.93
C ASP A 2 -3.05 10.65 -31.51
N SER A 3 -3.81 9.71 -30.95
CA SER A 3 -5.12 9.98 -30.37
C SER A 3 -4.98 10.22 -28.87
N MET A 4 -5.63 11.28 -28.39
CA MET A 4 -5.72 11.60 -26.97
C MET A 4 -7.15 11.34 -26.51
N THR A 5 -7.33 10.31 -25.68
CA THR A 5 -8.64 9.98 -25.11
C THR A 5 -8.86 10.75 -23.82
N THR A 6 -9.81 11.67 -23.83
CA THR A 6 -10.18 12.47 -22.65
C THR A 6 -11.51 11.98 -22.09
N SER A 7 -11.65 11.89 -20.77
CA SER A 7 -12.91 11.52 -20.11
C SER A 7 -13.27 12.52 -19.01
N VAL A 8 -14.56 12.87 -18.93
CA VAL A 8 -15.13 13.73 -17.89
C VAL A 8 -16.09 12.91 -17.05
N LYS A 9 -16.01 13.04 -15.73
CA LYS A 9 -16.89 12.36 -14.76
C LYS A 9 -17.55 13.40 -13.86
N LEU A 10 -18.87 13.30 -13.71
CA LEU A 10 -19.69 14.14 -12.84
C LEU A 10 -20.05 13.38 -11.58
N TYR A 11 -19.94 14.05 -10.43
CA TYR A 11 -20.13 13.43 -9.14
C TYR A 11 -21.12 14.25 -8.30
N VAL A 12 -22.12 13.56 -7.76
CA VAL A 12 -23.28 14.19 -7.09
C VAL A 12 -23.03 14.39 -5.58
N SER A 13 -21.91 13.86 -5.05
CA SER A 13 -21.55 13.98 -3.63
C SER A 13 -20.01 14.04 -3.44
N PRO A 14 -19.49 14.89 -2.52
CA PRO A 14 -18.05 14.98 -2.22
C PRO A 14 -17.40 13.63 -1.87
N ILE A 15 -18.15 12.74 -1.20
CA ILE A 15 -17.64 11.41 -0.84
C ILE A 15 -17.41 10.52 -2.07
N SER A 16 -18.17 10.70 -3.14
CA SER A 16 -17.98 9.97 -4.40
C SER A 16 -16.69 10.39 -5.13
N ASN A 17 -16.28 11.66 -5.03
CA ASN A 17 -14.97 12.10 -5.53
C ASN A 17 -13.85 11.47 -4.73
N LEU A 18 -13.97 11.50 -3.40
CA LEU A 18 -12.97 10.97 -2.50
C LEU A 18 -12.77 9.46 -2.72
N PHE A 19 -13.86 8.69 -2.82
CA PHE A 19 -13.78 7.27 -3.14
C PHE A 19 -13.02 6.99 -4.44
N GLN A 20 -13.23 7.82 -5.46
CA GLN A 20 -12.51 7.65 -6.71
C GLN A 20 -11.04 8.06 -6.63
N ALA A 21 -10.74 9.15 -5.93
CA ALA A 21 -9.36 9.54 -5.67
C ALA A 21 -8.61 8.45 -4.88
N VAL A 22 -9.23 7.89 -3.84
CA VAL A 22 -8.65 6.79 -3.05
C VAL A 22 -8.50 5.54 -3.91
N SER A 23 -9.49 5.20 -4.75
CA SER A 23 -9.38 4.04 -5.66
C SER A 23 -8.21 4.13 -6.65
N LYS A 24 -7.71 5.33 -6.95
CA LYS A 24 -6.55 5.53 -7.83
C LYS A 24 -5.21 5.18 -7.17
N LEU A 25 -5.18 5.02 -5.84
CA LEU A 25 -4.01 4.56 -5.10
C LEU A 25 -3.75 3.06 -5.32
N LEU A 26 -4.76 2.30 -5.73
CA LEU A 26 -4.68 0.86 -5.97
C LEU A 26 -3.80 0.61 -7.20
N ARG A 27 -2.53 0.27 -6.94
CA ARG A 27 -1.49 0.07 -7.93
C ARG A 27 -0.61 -1.11 -7.52
N GLU A 28 -0.09 -1.83 -8.50
CA GLU A 28 0.84 -2.93 -8.27
C GLU A 28 2.17 -2.41 -7.69
N PRO A 29 2.74 -3.11 -6.68
CA PRO A 29 4.05 -2.81 -6.15
C PRO A 29 5.14 -3.08 -7.19
N HIS A 30 6.17 -2.24 -7.21
CA HIS A 30 7.26 -2.34 -8.19
C HIS A 30 8.54 -1.68 -7.68
N GLY A 31 9.66 -2.03 -8.34
CA GLY A 31 10.94 -1.35 -8.11
C GLY A 31 11.67 -1.78 -6.83
N CYS A 32 12.47 -0.87 -6.29
CA CYS A 32 13.22 -0.99 -5.05
C CYS A 32 12.32 -0.86 -3.79
N PHE A 33 12.91 -0.95 -2.60
CA PHE A 33 12.19 -0.79 -1.34
C PHE A 33 11.39 0.51 -1.26
N GLU A 34 12.00 1.66 -1.59
CA GLU A 34 11.32 2.96 -1.53
C GLU A 34 10.15 3.06 -2.51
N GLN A 35 10.35 2.58 -3.73
CA GLN A 35 9.32 2.59 -4.78
C GLN A 35 8.16 1.66 -4.42
N THR A 36 8.49 0.47 -3.92
CA THR A 36 7.50 -0.50 -3.41
C THR A 36 6.72 0.10 -2.24
N SER A 37 7.41 0.77 -1.31
CA SER A 37 6.78 1.45 -0.18
C SER A 37 5.87 2.60 -0.64
N ALA A 38 6.28 3.37 -1.66
CA ALA A 38 5.49 4.47 -2.21
C ALA A 38 4.17 4.02 -2.84
N THR A 39 4.09 2.78 -3.31
CA THR A 39 2.81 2.17 -3.75
C THR A 39 2.08 1.44 -2.64
N THR A 40 2.78 0.86 -1.67
CA THR A 40 2.18 -0.03 -0.67
C THR A 40 1.65 0.74 0.54
N TYR A 41 2.41 1.68 1.07
CA TYR A 41 2.02 2.38 2.29
C TYR A 41 0.72 3.21 2.13
N PRO A 42 0.48 3.90 0.99
CA PRO A 42 -0.81 4.54 0.74
C PRO A 42 -2.01 3.58 0.71
N LEU A 43 -1.81 2.30 0.39
CA LEU A 43 -2.89 1.31 0.41
C LEU A 43 -3.39 1.01 1.81
N VAL A 44 -2.57 1.20 2.84
CA VAL A 44 -3.02 1.09 4.24
C VAL A 44 -4.10 2.12 4.51
N MET A 45 -3.88 3.38 4.10
CA MET A 45 -4.87 4.45 4.23
C MET A 45 -6.10 4.18 3.36
N ALA A 46 -5.92 3.67 2.13
CA ALA A 46 -7.05 3.30 1.27
C ALA A 46 -7.92 2.21 1.92
N GLN A 47 -7.28 1.19 2.51
CA GLN A 47 -7.97 0.10 3.19
C GLN A 47 -8.74 0.60 4.42
N GLN A 48 -8.12 1.45 5.26
CA GLN A 48 -8.79 2.11 6.38
C GLN A 48 -10.03 2.89 5.92
N PHE A 49 -9.90 3.65 4.83
CA PHE A 49 -10.98 4.45 4.28
C PHE A 49 -12.15 3.57 3.81
N PHE A 50 -11.89 2.47 3.12
CA PHE A 50 -12.97 1.56 2.68
C PHE A 50 -13.62 0.82 3.84
N ILE A 51 -12.85 0.36 4.84
CA ILE A 51 -13.37 -0.27 6.06
C ILE A 51 -14.32 0.68 6.80
N ALA A 52 -13.96 1.96 6.90
CA ALA A 52 -14.77 2.98 7.57
C ALA A 52 -16.05 3.35 6.79
N ASN A 53 -16.16 2.99 5.51
CA ASN A 53 -17.27 3.39 4.64
C ASN A 53 -17.87 2.18 3.87
N PRO A 54 -18.36 1.14 4.57
CA PRO A 54 -18.71 -0.15 3.96
C PRO A 54 -19.96 -0.10 3.08
N THR A 55 -20.82 0.91 3.27
CA THR A 55 -22.09 1.06 2.54
C THR A 55 -21.93 1.73 1.17
N PHE A 56 -20.76 2.27 0.86
CA PHE A 56 -20.53 2.93 -0.41
C PHE A 56 -20.49 1.89 -1.55
N PRO A 57 -21.04 2.21 -2.74
CA PRO A 57 -21.02 1.29 -3.88
C PRO A 57 -19.60 0.80 -4.20
N ARG A 58 -19.45 -0.53 -4.31
CA ARG A 58 -18.17 -1.22 -4.59
C ARG A 58 -17.13 -1.18 -3.46
N ALA A 59 -17.42 -0.65 -2.27
CA ALA A 59 -16.48 -0.63 -1.14
C ALA A 59 -15.90 -2.04 -0.86
N GLY A 60 -16.75 -3.07 -0.77
CA GLY A 60 -16.29 -4.45 -0.54
C GLY A 60 -15.40 -5.02 -1.66
N GLN A 61 -15.59 -4.60 -2.92
CA GLN A 61 -14.68 -5.00 -4.02
C GLN A 61 -13.32 -4.32 -3.85
N LEU A 62 -13.33 -3.01 -3.58
CA LEU A 62 -12.11 -2.21 -3.40
C LEU A 62 -11.31 -2.64 -2.17
N MET A 63 -11.98 -3.05 -1.08
CA MET A 63 -11.35 -3.62 0.11
C MET A 63 -10.58 -4.90 -0.21
N LYS A 64 -11.18 -5.82 -0.99
CA LYS A 64 -10.52 -7.06 -1.39
C LYS A 64 -9.34 -6.80 -2.33
N GLU A 65 -9.48 -5.83 -3.22
CA GLU A 65 -8.42 -5.43 -4.15
C GLU A 65 -7.24 -4.79 -3.40
N ALA A 66 -7.50 -3.85 -2.50
CA ALA A 66 -6.48 -3.23 -1.66
C ALA A 66 -5.80 -4.25 -0.73
N GLU A 67 -6.55 -5.19 -0.14
CA GLU A 67 -5.97 -6.30 0.62
C GLU A 67 -5.02 -7.16 -0.23
N ALA A 68 -5.42 -7.53 -1.44
CA ALA A 68 -4.57 -8.32 -2.33
C ALA A 68 -3.28 -7.57 -2.72
N LEU A 69 -3.37 -6.26 -2.99
CA LEU A 69 -2.22 -5.42 -3.30
C LEU A 69 -1.31 -5.21 -2.07
N LEU A 70 -1.88 -5.04 -0.87
CA LEU A 70 -1.12 -4.97 0.38
C LEU A 70 -0.33 -6.24 0.64
N LYS A 71 -0.92 -7.42 0.38
CA LYS A 71 -0.23 -8.71 0.50
C LYS A 71 0.98 -8.80 -0.42
N LYS A 72 0.81 -8.46 -1.71
CA LYS A 72 1.91 -8.41 -2.68
C LYS A 72 2.98 -7.40 -2.29
N GLY A 73 2.57 -6.23 -1.80
CA GLY A 73 3.47 -5.17 -1.37
C GLY A 73 4.31 -5.61 -0.18
N TYR A 74 3.68 -6.19 0.83
CA TYR A 74 4.36 -6.76 2.00
C TYR A 74 5.35 -7.86 1.61
N GLU A 75 4.94 -8.84 0.80
CA GLU A 75 5.80 -9.92 0.30
C GLU A 75 7.06 -9.36 -0.42
N LYS A 76 6.87 -8.34 -1.26
CA LYS A 76 8.00 -7.68 -1.94
C LYS A 76 8.89 -6.92 -0.97
N LEU A 77 8.32 -6.22 0.01
CA LEU A 77 9.07 -5.42 0.99
C LEU A 77 9.96 -6.28 1.87
N VAL A 78 9.43 -7.39 2.40
CA VAL A 78 10.23 -8.31 3.24
C VAL A 78 11.39 -8.94 2.46
N GLY A 79 11.25 -9.09 1.14
CA GLY A 79 12.33 -9.55 0.26
C GLY A 79 13.54 -8.61 0.17
N PHE A 80 13.46 -7.40 0.72
CA PHE A 80 14.58 -6.44 0.77
C PHE A 80 15.26 -6.38 2.15
N GLU A 81 14.93 -7.29 3.07
CA GLU A 81 15.60 -7.37 4.37
C GLU A 81 17.06 -7.79 4.18
N SER A 82 17.98 -7.10 4.86
CA SER A 82 19.39 -7.41 4.88
C SER A 82 19.70 -8.63 5.75
N GLU A 83 20.78 -9.36 5.44
CA GLU A 83 21.22 -10.54 6.23
C GLU A 83 21.46 -10.22 7.72
N THR A 84 21.89 -8.99 8.02
CA THR A 84 22.14 -8.52 9.40
C THR A 84 20.93 -7.80 10.00
N ARG A 85 19.72 -8.03 9.46
CA ARG A 85 18.48 -7.27 9.71
C ARG A 85 18.53 -5.83 9.18
N GLY A 86 17.35 -5.21 9.18
CA GLY A 86 17.13 -3.90 8.57
C GLY A 86 16.83 -4.02 7.08
N TYR A 87 16.62 -2.88 6.42
CA TYR A 87 16.19 -2.81 5.03
C TYR A 87 17.11 -1.97 4.17
N GLU A 88 17.33 -2.43 2.96
CA GLU A 88 18.12 -1.76 1.93
C GLU A 88 17.29 -1.66 0.64
N TRP A 89 17.65 -0.78 -0.29
CA TRP A 89 16.88 -0.56 -1.53
C TRP A 89 16.59 -1.85 -2.31
N PHE A 90 17.54 -2.80 -2.32
CA PHE A 90 17.46 -4.04 -3.07
C PHE A 90 17.91 -5.27 -2.27
N GLY A 91 17.99 -5.17 -0.94
CA GLY A 91 18.40 -6.27 -0.05
C GLY A 91 19.92 -6.38 0.16
N GLY A 92 20.68 -5.31 -0.10
CA GLY A 92 22.08 -5.23 0.28
C GLY A 92 22.29 -5.25 1.80
N SER A 93 23.54 -5.41 2.24
CA SER A 93 23.94 -5.38 3.65
C SER A 93 25.12 -4.41 3.84
N PRO A 94 25.15 -3.57 4.89
CA PRO A 94 24.16 -3.49 5.98
C PRO A 94 22.86 -2.79 5.55
N GLY A 95 21.80 -2.98 6.34
CA GLY A 95 20.54 -2.25 6.17
C GLY A 95 20.73 -0.75 6.32
N HIS A 96 19.97 0.03 5.54
CA HIS A 96 19.94 1.48 5.63
C HIS A 96 18.99 1.92 6.76
N GLU A 97 19.48 2.73 7.69
CA GLU A 97 18.72 3.12 8.89
C GLU A 97 17.36 3.75 8.55
N ALA A 98 17.33 4.71 7.62
CA ALA A 98 16.09 5.38 7.26
C ALA A 98 15.07 4.45 6.57
N LEU A 99 15.54 3.50 5.76
CA LEU A 99 14.64 2.54 5.11
C LEU A 99 14.11 1.52 6.13
N SER A 100 14.95 1.14 7.08
CA SER A 100 14.56 0.26 8.18
C SER A 100 13.49 0.90 9.06
N ALA A 101 13.71 2.16 9.45
CA ALA A 101 12.72 2.93 10.20
C ALA A 101 11.41 3.11 9.41
N TYR A 102 11.50 3.35 8.11
CA TYR A 102 10.34 3.49 7.25
C TYR A 102 9.56 2.16 7.11
N GLY A 103 10.27 1.04 6.95
CA GLY A 103 9.75 -0.33 7.00
C GLY A 103 8.97 -0.60 8.27
N LEU A 104 9.59 -0.35 9.43
CA LEU A 104 8.96 -0.56 10.73
C LEU A 104 7.65 0.23 10.86
N LEU A 105 7.66 1.52 10.50
CA LEU A 105 6.47 2.36 10.55
C LEU A 105 5.35 1.81 9.65
N GLN A 106 5.66 1.49 8.39
CA GLN A 106 4.63 1.01 7.47
C GLN A 106 4.07 -0.36 7.89
N PHE A 107 4.89 -1.28 8.41
CA PHE A 107 4.43 -2.59 8.84
C PHE A 107 3.54 -2.52 10.08
N ILE A 108 3.86 -1.63 11.03
CA ILE A 108 2.98 -1.37 12.18
C ILE A 108 1.60 -0.89 11.71
N GLU A 109 1.54 0.04 10.75
CA GLU A 109 0.27 0.52 10.21
C GLU A 109 -0.47 -0.54 9.38
N MET A 110 0.25 -1.37 8.59
CA MET A 110 -0.34 -2.49 7.84
C MET A 110 -1.03 -3.48 8.78
N LYS A 111 -0.42 -3.79 9.93
CA LYS A 111 -0.99 -4.70 10.92
C LYS A 111 -2.33 -4.21 11.49
N LYS A 112 -2.58 -2.90 11.52
CA LYS A 112 -3.86 -2.35 11.99
C LYS A 112 -5.02 -2.67 11.06
N VAL A 113 -4.76 -2.83 9.75
CA VAL A 113 -5.79 -3.14 8.75
C VAL A 113 -5.84 -4.61 8.36
N LEU A 114 -4.71 -5.33 8.49
CA LEU A 114 -4.57 -6.75 8.21
C LEU A 114 -3.71 -7.40 9.31
N PRO A 115 -4.30 -7.77 10.46
CA PRO A 115 -3.56 -8.23 11.64
C PRO A 115 -2.67 -9.46 11.39
N ASP A 116 -3.11 -10.36 10.52
CA ASP A 116 -2.43 -11.62 10.22
C ASP A 116 -1.40 -11.50 9.08
N LEU A 117 -1.24 -10.32 8.48
CA LEU A 117 -0.31 -10.13 7.36
C LEU A 117 1.14 -9.95 7.82
N VAL A 118 1.35 -9.18 8.89
CA VAL A 118 2.69 -8.76 9.31
C VAL A 118 3.22 -9.69 10.40
N ASP A 119 4.36 -10.32 10.12
CA ASP A 119 5.07 -11.13 11.11
C ASP A 119 5.47 -10.26 12.30
N SER A 120 5.17 -10.75 13.50
CA SER A 120 5.41 -10.01 14.74
C SER A 120 6.90 -9.84 15.05
N GLU A 121 7.78 -10.70 14.52
CA GLU A 121 9.22 -10.53 14.68
C GLU A 121 9.78 -9.36 13.86
N MET A 122 9.07 -8.94 12.80
CA MET A 122 9.49 -7.83 11.93
C MET A 122 9.27 -6.45 12.55
N ILE A 123 8.51 -6.39 13.64
CA ILE A 123 8.14 -5.13 14.32
C ILE A 123 8.59 -5.08 15.79
N LYS A 124 9.54 -5.94 16.16
CA LYS A 124 10.18 -5.99 17.49
C LYS A 124 11.60 -5.45 17.42
#